data_AF-A0A2T6AE09-F1
#
_entry.id   AF-A0A2T6AE09-F1
#
_cell.length_a   1.000
_cell.length_b   1.000
_cell.length_c   1.000
_cell.angle_alpha   90.00
_cell.angle_beta   90.00
_cell.angle_gamma   90.00
#
_symmetry.space_group_name_H-M   'P 1'
#
loop_
_entity.id
_entity.type
_entity.pdbx_description
1 polymer ?
#
loop_
_entity_poly.entity_id
_entity_poly.type
_entity_poly.pdbx_seq_one_letter_code
_entity_poly.pdbx_strand_id
1 'polypeptide(L)'
;MRKILFLLVLFFSISSCSLQNNVLKQVSNSKQTKLSEVFKNPGKYEVQIIYSRIIKKDGKIDFKDFKYRVEPEAYFYPASTVKLPVAVLSLEKINELNKEGIKIDKNTPYHLENDSIEHTIANDIDAIFAVSDNGAYNRLFEFLGQDYINSKLRAKGIAPVRISHRFSGEGSGAIVTRQMIFDTENGNYEMPVTNNKTADSLKIQNVIKGVGYMKDGEKVPEPFSFELKNYFPIETQHNLMKRLYFPETFEESNTFQLTDKDKEFLKEAMSRLPRELDYDETEYYDSYGKFFIYGDSKERIPSNIKIYNKVGYAYGTLTETAYIKDVENDVEFLLSATLLVNENGVFNDNDYEYDEIGIPFMAELGREIYKKELARKK
;
A
#
# COMPACT_ATOMS: atom_id res chain seq x y z
N MET A 1 42.74 43.39 -3.74
CA MET A 1 42.16 42.25 -4.48
C MET A 1 42.30 40.88 -3.81
N ARG A 2 43.15 40.69 -2.78
CA ARG A 2 43.38 39.39 -2.14
C ARG A 2 42.39 38.99 -1.02
N LYS A 3 41.56 39.92 -0.54
CA LYS A 3 40.55 39.69 0.53
C LYS A 3 39.17 39.27 0.03
N ILE A 4 38.86 39.47 -1.26
CA ILE A 4 37.55 39.12 -1.85
C ILE A 4 37.51 37.63 -2.25
N LEU A 5 38.66 37.01 -2.52
CA LEU A 5 38.74 35.60 -2.90
C LEU A 5 38.50 34.63 -1.74
N PHE A 6 38.66 35.06 -0.48
CA PHE A 6 38.44 34.22 0.69
C PHE A 6 36.95 34.08 1.10
N LEU A 7 36.09 35.03 0.70
CA LEU A 7 34.66 34.96 0.98
C LEU A 7 33.90 34.03 0.02
N LEU A 8 34.43 33.79 -1.19
CA LEU A 8 33.81 32.92 -2.19
C LEU A 8 34.02 31.42 -1.90
N VAL A 9 35.04 31.06 -1.11
CA VAL A 9 35.31 29.65 -0.73
C VAL A 9 34.43 29.22 0.46
N LEU A 10 34.03 30.14 1.35
CA LEU A 10 33.15 29.80 2.49
C LEU A 10 31.68 29.57 2.09
N PHE A 11 31.22 30.12 0.96
CA PHE A 11 29.84 29.93 0.50
C PHE A 11 29.60 28.56 -0.18
N PHE A 12 30.65 27.87 -0.64
CA PHE A 12 30.53 26.52 -1.21
C PHE A 12 30.51 25.39 -0.17
N SER A 13 30.88 25.66 1.09
CA SER A 13 30.93 24.65 2.14
C SER A 13 29.56 24.38 2.80
N ILE A 14 28.60 25.30 2.67
CA ILE A 14 27.30 25.20 3.38
C ILE A 14 26.28 24.37 2.58
N SER A 15 26.40 24.32 1.25
CA SER A 15 25.50 23.51 0.40
C SER A 15 25.77 22.00 0.48
N SER A 16 26.99 21.60 0.84
CA SER A 16 27.40 20.19 0.95
C SER A 16 26.79 19.49 2.19
N CYS A 17 26.54 20.25 3.26
CA CYS A 17 25.92 19.71 4.48
C CYS A 17 24.45 19.29 4.29
N SER A 18 23.74 19.93 3.36
CA SER A 18 22.35 19.57 3.02
C SER A 18 22.23 18.22 2.29
N LEU A 19 23.23 17.89 1.45
CA LEU A 19 23.34 16.61 0.75
C LEU A 19 23.64 15.46 1.71
N GLN A 20 24.42 15.72 2.76
CA GLN A 20 24.88 14.72 3.71
C GLN A 20 23.77 14.22 4.67
N ASN A 21 22.69 14.99 4.84
CA ASN A 21 21.64 14.69 5.82
C ASN A 21 20.33 14.13 5.23
N ASN A 22 20.18 14.06 3.90
CA ASN A 22 18.98 13.49 3.26
C ASN A 22 19.27 12.07 2.75
N VAL A 23 18.69 11.07 3.42
CA VAL A 23 18.91 9.65 3.10
C VAL A 23 18.47 9.31 1.68
N LEU A 24 17.29 9.75 1.25
CA LEU A 24 16.80 9.47 -0.10
C LEU A 24 17.67 10.13 -1.18
N LYS A 25 18.25 11.30 -0.91
CA LYS A 25 19.20 11.94 -1.84
C LYS A 25 20.52 11.17 -1.95
N GLN A 26 20.95 10.49 -0.89
CA GLN A 26 22.12 9.60 -0.96
C GLN A 26 21.80 8.35 -1.77
N VAL A 27 20.64 7.73 -1.51
CA VAL A 27 20.20 6.54 -2.23
C VAL A 27 19.98 6.85 -3.72
N SER A 28 19.42 8.01 -4.06
CA SER A 28 19.22 8.42 -5.46
C SER A 28 20.53 8.65 -6.23
N ASN A 29 21.64 8.88 -5.53
CA ASN A 29 22.97 9.00 -6.12
C ASN A 29 23.74 7.67 -6.15
N SER A 30 23.09 6.56 -5.77
CA SER A 30 23.71 5.24 -5.79
C SER A 30 24.15 4.87 -7.20
N LYS A 31 25.34 4.27 -7.30
CA LYS A 31 25.87 3.72 -8.56
C LYS A 31 25.40 2.28 -8.83
N GLN A 32 24.61 1.72 -7.93
CA GLN A 32 24.03 0.40 -8.14
C GLN A 32 23.12 0.40 -9.36
N THR A 33 23.34 -0.55 -10.29
CA THR A 33 22.66 -0.58 -11.58
C THR A 33 21.14 -0.56 -11.42
N LYS A 34 20.59 -1.40 -10.54
CA LYS A 34 19.15 -1.54 -10.24
C LYS A 34 18.46 -0.24 -9.81
N LEU A 35 19.21 0.66 -9.16
CA LEU A 35 18.69 1.97 -8.73
C LEU A 35 18.96 3.06 -9.76
N SER A 36 20.13 3.01 -10.39
CA SER A 36 20.62 4.09 -11.23
C SER A 36 19.77 4.32 -12.48
N GLU A 37 19.17 3.26 -13.03
CA GLU A 37 18.31 3.37 -14.21
C GLU A 37 17.07 4.23 -13.94
N VAL A 38 16.36 3.92 -12.86
CA VAL A 38 15.16 4.64 -12.42
C VAL A 38 15.50 6.07 -11.98
N PHE A 39 16.54 6.24 -11.15
CA PHE A 39 16.92 7.56 -10.64
C PHE A 39 17.54 8.50 -11.69
N LYS A 40 18.05 7.98 -12.80
CA LYS A 40 18.47 8.81 -13.95
C LYS A 40 17.28 9.31 -14.76
N ASN A 41 16.17 8.57 -14.78
CA ASN A 41 14.96 8.92 -15.55
C ASN A 41 13.71 8.97 -14.67
N PRO A 42 13.71 9.70 -13.54
CA PRO A 42 12.65 9.56 -12.54
C PRO A 42 11.29 10.11 -12.99
N GLY A 43 11.26 10.93 -14.05
CA GLY A 43 10.01 11.37 -14.69
C GLY A 43 9.37 10.28 -15.56
N LYS A 44 10.19 9.49 -16.28
CA LYS A 44 9.73 8.36 -17.11
C LYS A 44 9.06 7.29 -16.24
N TYR A 45 9.70 6.95 -15.12
CA TYR A 45 9.17 5.95 -14.19
C TYR A 45 8.18 6.52 -13.18
N GLU A 46 7.83 7.80 -13.28
CA GLU A 46 6.92 8.49 -12.34
C GLU A 46 7.21 8.22 -10.85
N VAL A 47 8.49 8.02 -10.51
CA VAL A 47 8.85 7.45 -9.21
C VAL A 47 8.52 8.42 -8.09
N GLN A 48 7.88 7.93 -7.03
CA GLN A 48 7.65 8.66 -5.79
C GLN A 48 8.06 7.79 -4.61
N ILE A 49 8.74 8.38 -3.62
CA ILE A 49 9.24 7.64 -2.46
C ILE A 49 9.04 8.47 -1.18
N ILE A 50 8.53 7.83 -0.13
CA ILE A 50 8.48 8.35 1.22
C ILE A 50 9.19 7.36 2.15
N TYR A 51 10.15 7.85 2.91
CA TYR A 51 10.81 7.09 3.96
C TYR A 51 10.68 7.88 5.27
N SER A 52 10.18 7.22 6.32
CA SER A 52 10.17 7.81 7.66
C SER A 52 11.12 7.06 8.55
N ARG A 53 12.07 7.81 9.09
CA ARG A 53 12.85 7.36 10.24
C ARG A 53 12.00 7.45 11.49
N ILE A 54 11.96 6.38 12.26
CA ILE A 54 11.29 6.33 13.56
C ILE A 54 12.29 6.76 14.63
N ILE A 55 11.90 7.74 15.44
CA ILE A 55 12.69 8.27 16.55
C ILE A 55 11.93 7.96 17.84
N LYS A 56 12.50 7.10 18.67
CA LYS A 56 11.96 6.75 19.99
C LYS A 56 12.81 7.43 21.05
N LYS A 57 12.24 8.39 21.78
CA LYS A 57 12.94 9.11 22.85
C LYS A 57 12.02 9.33 24.04
N ASP A 58 12.47 8.91 25.23
CA ASP A 58 11.75 9.08 26.49
C ASP A 58 10.29 8.58 26.45
N GLY A 59 10.07 7.44 25.79
CA GLY A 59 8.73 6.85 25.60
C GLY A 59 7.86 7.55 24.56
N LYS A 60 8.34 8.60 23.90
CA LYS A 60 7.64 9.29 22.80
C LYS A 60 8.18 8.83 21.45
N ILE A 61 7.27 8.74 20.49
CA ILE A 61 7.57 8.42 19.09
C ILE A 61 7.43 9.67 18.25
N ASP A 62 8.44 9.94 17.42
CA ASP A 62 8.44 11.00 16.43
C ASP A 62 8.97 10.45 15.09
N PHE A 63 8.68 11.14 13.99
CA PHE A 63 9.09 10.75 12.65
C PHE A 63 9.92 11.83 11.98
N LYS A 64 11.03 11.41 11.38
CA LYS A 64 11.74 12.25 10.42
C LYS A 64 11.49 11.74 9.01
N ASP A 65 10.68 12.49 8.27
CA ASP A 65 10.23 12.14 6.93
C ASP A 65 11.19 12.65 5.86
N PHE A 66 11.44 11.79 4.88
CA PHE A 66 12.17 12.11 3.67
C PHE A 66 11.28 11.77 2.49
N LYS A 67 11.14 12.71 1.56
CA LYS A 67 10.32 12.56 0.36
C LYS A 67 11.18 12.73 -0.89
N TYR A 68 10.86 11.96 -1.93
CA TYR A 68 11.45 12.08 -3.26
C TYR A 68 10.32 12.11 -4.29
N ARG A 69 10.16 13.25 -4.99
CA ARG A 69 9.16 13.50 -6.05
C ARG A 69 7.71 13.18 -5.65
N VAL A 70 7.39 13.32 -4.38
CA VAL A 70 6.04 13.08 -3.86
C VAL A 70 5.20 14.31 -4.18
N GLU A 71 4.27 14.15 -5.11
CA GLU A 71 3.33 15.19 -5.53
C GLU A 71 1.91 14.60 -5.49
N PRO A 72 1.08 14.97 -4.51
CA PRO A 72 -0.26 14.36 -4.34
C PRO A 72 -1.17 14.51 -5.57
N GLU A 73 -0.97 15.56 -6.38
CA GLU A 73 -1.74 15.80 -7.60
C GLU A 73 -1.26 14.98 -8.80
N ALA A 74 -0.07 14.36 -8.73
CA ALA A 74 0.44 13.49 -9.79
C ALA A 74 -0.11 12.07 -9.60
N TYR A 75 -1.18 11.74 -10.32
CA TYR A 75 -1.87 10.47 -10.22
C TYR A 75 -0.97 9.27 -10.59
N PHE A 76 -1.08 8.20 -9.81
CA PHE A 76 -0.71 6.83 -10.19
C PHE A 76 -1.87 5.89 -9.83
N TYR A 77 -1.96 4.74 -10.50
CA TYR A 77 -2.99 3.76 -10.16
C TYR A 77 -2.56 2.94 -8.94
N PRO A 78 -3.30 2.96 -7.81
CA PRO A 78 -2.84 2.34 -6.56
C PRO A 78 -2.90 0.81 -6.58
N ALA A 79 -3.55 0.19 -7.57
CA ALA A 79 -3.73 -1.25 -7.68
C ALA A 79 -4.18 -1.87 -6.33
N SER A 80 -3.64 -3.04 -5.96
CA SER A 80 -4.01 -3.78 -4.75
C SER A 80 -3.64 -3.12 -3.42
N THR A 81 -2.99 -1.95 -3.40
CA THR A 81 -2.73 -1.25 -2.13
C THR A 81 -4.01 -0.76 -1.46
N VAL A 82 -5.10 -0.57 -2.21
CA VAL A 82 -6.43 -0.24 -1.67
C VAL A 82 -7.05 -1.34 -0.80
N LYS A 83 -6.52 -2.57 -0.88
CA LYS A 83 -6.98 -3.67 -0.02
C LYS A 83 -6.62 -3.46 1.44
N LEU A 84 -5.53 -2.71 1.72
CA LEU A 84 -5.08 -2.39 3.07
C LEU A 84 -6.16 -1.66 3.89
N PRO A 85 -6.63 -0.45 3.51
CA PRO A 85 -7.68 0.23 4.27
C PRO A 85 -8.98 -0.56 4.36
N VAL A 86 -9.33 -1.34 3.33
CA VAL A 86 -10.54 -2.18 3.36
C VAL A 86 -10.42 -3.28 4.42
N ALA A 87 -9.30 -4.00 4.48
CA ALA A 87 -9.06 -5.01 5.52
C ALA A 87 -9.11 -4.41 6.94
N VAL A 88 -8.49 -3.24 7.15
CA VAL A 88 -8.51 -2.58 8.47
C VAL A 88 -9.93 -2.16 8.87
N LEU A 89 -10.68 -1.57 7.93
CA LEU A 89 -12.04 -1.11 8.18
C LEU A 89 -13.04 -2.26 8.40
N SER A 90 -12.79 -3.45 7.83
CA SER A 90 -13.62 -4.64 8.11
C SER A 90 -13.56 -5.04 9.58
N LEU A 91 -12.36 -5.03 10.19
CA LEU A 91 -12.22 -5.31 11.63
C LEU A 91 -12.87 -4.21 12.48
N GLU A 92 -12.78 -2.94 12.08
CA GLU A 92 -13.47 -1.85 12.78
C GLU A 92 -15.00 -1.96 12.66
N LYS A 93 -15.52 -2.33 11.48
CA LYS A 93 -16.97 -2.51 11.25
C LYS A 93 -17.55 -3.62 12.11
N ILE A 94 -16.84 -4.73 12.33
CA ILE A 94 -17.24 -5.77 13.29
C ILE A 94 -17.48 -5.16 14.68
N ASN A 95 -16.58 -4.29 15.15
CA ASN A 95 -16.73 -3.64 16.45
C ASN A 95 -17.92 -2.67 16.50
N GLU A 96 -18.25 -2.00 15.39
CA GLU A 96 -19.44 -1.16 15.28
C GLU A 96 -20.72 -2.01 15.38
N LEU A 97 -20.81 -3.11 14.63
CA LEU A 97 -21.95 -4.02 14.65
C LEU A 97 -22.16 -4.65 16.04
N ASN A 98 -21.06 -5.03 16.71
CA ASN A 98 -21.11 -5.55 18.08
C ASN A 98 -21.67 -4.56 19.11
N LYS A 99 -21.39 -3.26 18.92
CA LYS A 99 -21.95 -2.16 19.74
C LYS A 99 -23.44 -1.93 19.45
N GLU A 100 -23.89 -2.20 18.23
CA GLU A 100 -25.30 -2.16 17.81
C GLU A 100 -26.08 -3.43 18.23
N GLY A 101 -25.42 -4.42 18.83
CA GLY A 101 -26.05 -5.63 19.35
C GLY A 101 -25.95 -6.84 18.42
N ILE A 102 -25.34 -6.70 17.25
CA ILE A 102 -25.12 -7.79 16.28
C ILE A 102 -23.83 -8.51 16.66
N LYS A 103 -23.95 -9.70 17.24
CA LYS A 103 -22.83 -10.47 17.79
C LYS A 103 -22.14 -11.30 16.72
N ILE A 104 -21.07 -10.73 16.15
CA ILE A 104 -20.20 -11.40 15.18
C ILE A 104 -18.73 -11.10 15.51
N ASP A 105 -17.83 -11.96 15.07
CA ASP A 105 -16.39 -11.70 15.07
C ASP A 105 -15.77 -12.05 13.70
N LYS A 106 -14.45 -11.87 13.56
CA LYS A 106 -13.75 -12.13 12.30
C LYS A 106 -13.80 -13.59 11.83
N ASN A 107 -14.12 -14.52 12.72
CA ASN A 107 -14.22 -15.95 12.46
C ASN A 107 -15.67 -16.41 12.29
N THR A 108 -16.67 -15.55 12.51
CA THR A 108 -18.07 -15.89 12.22
C THR A 108 -18.20 -16.23 10.72
N PRO A 109 -18.68 -17.43 10.38
CA PRO A 109 -18.90 -17.82 8.99
C PRO A 109 -19.90 -16.89 8.32
N TYR A 110 -19.68 -16.64 7.03
CA TYR A 110 -20.63 -15.95 6.19
C TYR A 110 -20.59 -16.50 4.76
N HIS A 111 -21.69 -16.29 4.03
CA HIS A 111 -21.74 -16.46 2.59
C HIS A 111 -22.40 -15.25 1.93
N LEU A 112 -22.26 -15.14 0.61
CA LEU A 112 -22.97 -14.14 -0.18
C LEU A 112 -24.31 -14.70 -0.66
N GLU A 113 -25.25 -13.82 -0.98
CA GLU A 113 -26.49 -14.22 -1.64
C GLU A 113 -26.20 -15.10 -2.88
N ASN A 114 -26.93 -16.22 -2.97
CA ASN A 114 -26.79 -17.22 -4.04
C ASN A 114 -25.40 -17.90 -4.13
N ASP A 115 -24.58 -17.80 -3.08
CA ASP A 115 -23.34 -18.56 -2.92
C ASP A 115 -23.52 -19.64 -1.85
N SER A 116 -22.90 -20.80 -2.07
CA SER A 116 -22.85 -21.90 -1.10
C SER A 116 -21.48 -22.03 -0.42
N ILE A 117 -20.53 -21.17 -0.77
CA ILE A 117 -19.18 -21.18 -0.22
C ILE A 117 -19.14 -20.29 1.03
N GLU A 118 -18.79 -20.90 2.15
CA GLU A 118 -18.57 -20.19 3.40
C GLU A 118 -17.19 -19.55 3.44
N HIS A 119 -17.13 -18.37 4.04
CA HIS A 119 -15.95 -17.56 4.23
C HIS A 119 -15.91 -17.00 5.65
N THR A 120 -14.75 -16.48 6.06
CA THR A 120 -14.62 -15.67 7.28
C THR A 120 -13.83 -14.41 6.94
N ILE A 121 -14.11 -13.32 7.65
CA ILE A 121 -13.37 -12.07 7.47
C ILE A 121 -11.87 -12.28 7.76
N ALA A 122 -11.54 -13.16 8.71
CA ALA A 122 -10.16 -13.54 9.01
C ALA A 122 -9.46 -14.17 7.78
N ASN A 123 -10.09 -15.17 7.15
CA ASN A 123 -9.52 -15.84 5.98
C ASN A 123 -9.38 -14.88 4.79
N ASP A 124 -10.32 -13.95 4.60
CA ASP A 124 -10.21 -12.93 3.55
C ASP A 124 -9.04 -11.98 3.80
N ILE A 125 -8.85 -11.55 5.05
CA ILE A 125 -7.74 -10.66 5.43
C ILE A 125 -6.40 -11.37 5.21
N ASP A 126 -6.30 -12.65 5.61
CA ASP A 126 -5.10 -13.45 5.39
C ASP A 126 -4.79 -13.61 3.89
N ALA A 127 -5.78 -13.97 3.08
CA ALA A 127 -5.62 -14.10 1.62
C ALA A 127 -5.23 -12.76 0.95
N ILE A 128 -5.76 -11.63 1.43
CA ILE A 128 -5.41 -10.28 0.94
C ILE A 128 -3.93 -9.95 1.19
N PHE A 129 -3.39 -10.31 2.35
CA PHE A 129 -2.01 -9.95 2.69
C PHE A 129 -0.98 -10.96 2.18
N ALA A 130 -1.32 -12.25 2.15
CA ALA A 130 -0.40 -13.30 1.71
C ALA A 130 -0.27 -13.38 0.19
N VAL A 131 -1.41 -13.46 -0.52
CA VAL A 131 -1.44 -13.71 -1.98
C VAL A 131 -2.18 -12.62 -2.75
N SER A 132 -2.57 -11.53 -2.08
CA SER A 132 -3.26 -10.40 -2.69
C SER A 132 -4.53 -10.83 -3.44
N ASP A 133 -5.33 -11.70 -2.82
CA ASP A 133 -6.54 -12.28 -3.43
C ASP A 133 -7.61 -11.22 -3.77
N ASN A 134 -8.14 -11.26 -5.00
CA ASN A 134 -9.14 -10.30 -5.49
C ASN A 134 -10.57 -10.64 -5.00
N GLY A 135 -10.91 -11.93 -4.87
CA GLY A 135 -12.21 -12.37 -4.38
C GLY A 135 -12.43 -11.97 -2.93
N ALA A 136 -11.43 -12.19 -2.07
CA ALA A 136 -11.41 -11.77 -0.68
C ALA A 136 -11.61 -10.26 -0.54
N TYR A 137 -10.88 -9.46 -1.32
CA TYR A 137 -11.11 -8.01 -1.35
C TYR A 137 -12.54 -7.66 -1.77
N ASN A 138 -13.08 -8.31 -2.82
CA ASN A 138 -14.42 -8.02 -3.28
C ASN A 138 -15.46 -8.35 -2.22
N ARG A 139 -15.31 -9.45 -1.47
CA ARG A 139 -16.21 -9.78 -0.36
C ARG A 139 -16.14 -8.76 0.77
N LEU A 140 -14.93 -8.35 1.19
CA LEU A 140 -14.78 -7.27 2.17
C LEU A 140 -15.30 -5.91 1.65
N PHE A 141 -15.27 -5.70 0.34
CA PHE A 141 -15.88 -4.54 -0.29
C PHE A 141 -17.41 -4.60 -0.22
N GLU A 142 -18.03 -5.77 -0.39
CA GLU A 142 -19.48 -5.95 -0.15
C GLU A 142 -19.86 -5.66 1.31
N PHE A 143 -19.03 -6.12 2.24
CA PHE A 143 -19.22 -5.94 3.69
C PHE A 143 -19.30 -4.46 4.09
N LEU A 144 -18.49 -3.64 3.44
CA LEU A 144 -18.34 -2.24 3.80
C LEU A 144 -19.20 -1.31 2.93
N GLY A 145 -19.14 -1.48 1.62
CA GLY A 145 -19.67 -0.51 0.65
C GLY A 145 -18.75 0.71 0.45
N GLN A 146 -18.87 1.33 -0.73
CA GLN A 146 -18.00 2.45 -1.17
C GLN A 146 -18.14 3.67 -0.25
N ASP A 147 -19.36 4.07 0.08
CA ASP A 147 -19.62 5.27 0.86
C ASP A 147 -19.09 5.14 2.28
N TYR A 148 -19.27 3.96 2.90
CA TYR A 148 -18.70 3.65 4.20
C TYR A 148 -17.17 3.74 4.16
N ILE A 149 -16.52 3.04 3.22
CA ILE A 149 -15.05 3.02 3.10
C ILE A 149 -14.52 4.46 3.02
N ASN A 150 -15.03 5.23 2.07
CA ASN A 150 -14.50 6.56 1.80
C ASN A 150 -14.83 7.57 2.91
N SER A 151 -16.01 7.50 3.52
CA SER A 151 -16.40 8.39 4.62
C SER A 151 -15.59 8.11 5.89
N LYS A 152 -15.38 6.83 6.24
CA LYS A 152 -14.59 6.45 7.42
C LYS A 152 -13.13 6.85 7.30
N LEU A 153 -12.52 6.66 6.12
CA LEU A 153 -11.15 7.11 5.89
C LEU A 153 -11.04 8.64 6.04
N ARG A 154 -11.94 9.40 5.39
CA ARG A 154 -11.94 10.87 5.49
C ARG A 154 -12.18 11.36 6.92
N ALA A 155 -13.09 10.74 7.67
CA ALA A 155 -13.38 11.10 9.05
C ALA A 155 -12.15 10.95 9.97
N LYS A 156 -11.21 10.06 9.63
CA LYS A 156 -9.94 9.85 10.36
C LYS A 156 -8.77 10.70 9.83
N GLY A 157 -9.05 11.65 8.94
CA GLY A 157 -8.04 12.45 8.26
C GLY A 157 -7.16 11.66 7.27
N ILE A 158 -7.60 10.47 6.83
CA ILE A 158 -6.94 9.69 5.78
C ILE A 158 -7.49 10.19 4.45
N ALA A 159 -6.90 11.28 3.97
CA ALA A 159 -7.29 11.98 2.76
C ALA A 159 -6.07 12.62 2.07
N PRO A 160 -6.11 12.84 0.76
CA PRO A 160 -7.21 12.47 -0.13
C PRO A 160 -7.22 10.96 -0.45
N VAL A 161 -8.40 10.41 -0.71
CA VAL A 161 -8.60 8.98 -1.04
C VAL A 161 -9.92 8.77 -1.78
N ARG A 162 -9.93 7.79 -2.70
CA ARG A 162 -11.11 7.22 -3.34
C ARG A 162 -10.95 5.71 -3.54
N ILE A 163 -11.83 4.93 -2.95
CA ILE A 163 -11.98 3.50 -3.22
C ILE A 163 -13.36 3.29 -3.84
N SER A 164 -13.38 3.08 -5.15
CA SER A 164 -14.56 3.25 -6.00
C SER A 164 -15.04 1.96 -6.67
N HIS A 165 -14.24 0.89 -6.69
CA HIS A 165 -14.62 -0.32 -7.43
C HIS A 165 -14.02 -1.60 -6.85
N ARG A 166 -14.67 -2.71 -7.20
CA ARG A 166 -14.23 -4.09 -7.02
C ARG A 166 -13.06 -4.41 -7.98
N PHE A 167 -12.30 -5.47 -7.72
CA PHE A 167 -11.32 -5.99 -8.68
C PHE A 167 -11.95 -7.05 -9.58
N SER A 168 -11.84 -6.88 -10.90
CA SER A 168 -12.29 -7.82 -11.94
C SER A 168 -13.79 -8.20 -11.87
N GLY A 169 -14.28 -8.91 -12.89
CA GLY A 169 -15.64 -9.42 -12.96
C GLY A 169 -16.69 -8.43 -13.49
N GLU A 170 -17.83 -9.00 -13.89
CA GLU A 170 -19.02 -8.24 -14.27
C GLU A 170 -19.53 -7.42 -13.09
N GLY A 171 -19.98 -6.18 -13.35
CA GLY A 171 -20.48 -5.31 -12.29
C GLY A 171 -19.41 -4.79 -11.33
N SER A 172 -18.12 -4.86 -11.66
CA SER A 172 -17.05 -4.36 -10.77
C SER A 172 -17.20 -2.88 -10.36
N GLY A 173 -17.86 -2.07 -11.20
CA GLY A 173 -18.25 -0.68 -10.94
C GLY A 173 -19.66 -0.49 -10.38
N ALA A 174 -20.40 -1.55 -10.04
CA ALA A 174 -21.75 -1.46 -9.49
C ALA A 174 -21.76 -0.73 -8.14
N ILE A 175 -22.75 0.12 -7.94
CA ILE A 175 -22.90 0.92 -6.71
C ILE A 175 -23.67 0.20 -5.60
N VAL A 176 -24.38 -0.88 -5.94
CA VAL A 176 -25.11 -1.70 -4.98
C VAL A 176 -24.17 -2.79 -4.45
N THR A 177 -24.16 -3.02 -3.12
CA THR A 177 -23.46 -4.17 -2.54
C THR A 177 -24.30 -5.44 -2.62
N ARG A 178 -23.64 -6.59 -2.72
CA ARG A 178 -24.30 -7.89 -2.57
C ARG A 178 -24.60 -8.15 -1.10
N GLN A 179 -25.69 -8.86 -0.84
CA GLN A 179 -26.08 -9.21 0.52
C GLN A 179 -25.10 -10.23 1.12
N MET A 180 -24.64 -9.99 2.35
CA MET A 180 -23.85 -10.92 3.14
C MET A 180 -24.73 -11.53 4.23
N ILE A 181 -24.60 -12.83 4.45
CA ILE A 181 -25.40 -13.57 5.43
C ILE A 181 -24.41 -14.22 6.40
N PHE A 182 -24.45 -13.80 7.68
CA PHE A 182 -23.59 -14.31 8.75
C PHE A 182 -24.31 -15.37 9.56
N ASP A 183 -23.62 -16.48 9.84
CA ASP A 183 -24.14 -17.56 10.68
C ASP A 183 -23.85 -17.25 12.16
N THR A 184 -24.77 -16.54 12.80
CA THR A 184 -24.63 -16.11 14.20
C THR A 184 -25.22 -17.14 15.17
N GLU A 185 -24.88 -17.02 16.46
CA GLU A 185 -25.46 -17.88 17.51
C GLU A 185 -27.01 -17.77 17.60
N ASN A 186 -27.58 -16.65 17.16
CA ASN A 186 -29.04 -16.41 17.16
C ASN A 186 -29.70 -16.73 15.82
N GLY A 187 -29.00 -17.42 14.92
CA GLY A 187 -29.41 -17.69 13.54
C GLY A 187 -28.77 -16.73 12.54
N ASN A 188 -29.25 -16.78 11.30
CA ASN A 188 -28.65 -16.02 10.21
C ASN A 188 -28.90 -14.52 10.40
N TYR A 189 -27.83 -13.73 10.32
CA TYR A 189 -27.90 -12.28 10.24
C TYR A 189 -27.64 -11.82 8.81
N GLU A 190 -28.69 -11.33 8.18
CA GLU A 190 -28.63 -10.75 6.85
C GLU A 190 -28.19 -9.29 6.92
N MET A 191 -27.01 -8.99 6.38
CA MET A 191 -26.55 -7.62 6.29
C MET A 191 -27.37 -6.81 5.29
N PRO A 192 -27.79 -5.58 5.63
CA PRO A 192 -28.46 -4.72 4.67
C PRO A 192 -27.56 -4.42 3.46
N VAL A 193 -28.12 -4.53 2.25
CA VAL A 193 -27.48 -4.04 1.04
C VAL A 193 -27.41 -2.52 1.04
N THR A 194 -26.32 -1.96 0.51
CA THR A 194 -26.10 -0.51 0.43
C THR A 194 -26.21 -0.05 -1.01
N ASN A 195 -26.80 1.12 -1.23
CA ASN A 195 -26.80 1.81 -2.52
C ASN A 195 -25.86 3.03 -2.43
N ASN A 196 -24.67 2.90 -3.01
CA ASN A 196 -23.59 3.86 -2.87
C ASN A 196 -23.60 4.93 -3.97
N LYS A 197 -22.81 5.99 -3.80
CA LYS A 197 -22.64 7.00 -4.84
C LYS A 197 -21.67 6.56 -5.92
N THR A 198 -21.97 6.92 -7.17
CA THR A 198 -21.01 6.82 -8.27
C THR A 198 -19.80 7.71 -8.01
N ALA A 199 -18.62 7.25 -8.42
CA ALA A 199 -17.41 8.07 -8.33
C ALA A 199 -17.48 9.28 -9.27
N ASP A 200 -17.19 10.48 -8.74
CA ASP A 200 -16.94 11.67 -9.56
C ASP A 200 -15.64 11.52 -10.35
N SER A 201 -15.53 12.11 -11.54
CA SER A 201 -14.27 12.11 -12.32
C SER A 201 -13.15 12.85 -11.56
N LEU A 202 -11.96 12.24 -11.42
CA LEU A 202 -10.79 12.89 -10.80
C LEU A 202 -10.36 14.10 -11.60
N LYS A 203 -10.13 15.22 -10.90
CA LYS A 203 -9.61 16.46 -11.46
C LYS A 203 -8.20 16.74 -10.93
N ILE A 204 -7.28 15.82 -11.22
CA ILE A 204 -5.85 15.91 -10.84
C ILE A 204 -4.96 15.58 -12.05
N GLN A 205 -3.66 15.83 -11.94
CA GLN A 205 -2.71 15.65 -13.03
C GLN A 205 -2.49 14.17 -13.34
N ASN A 206 -2.15 13.87 -14.60
CA ASN A 206 -1.77 12.54 -15.06
C ASN A 206 -2.88 11.47 -14.88
N VAL A 207 -4.17 11.83 -14.89
CA VAL A 207 -5.26 10.83 -14.85
C VAL A 207 -5.55 10.20 -16.21
N ILE A 208 -5.08 10.82 -17.30
CA ILE A 208 -5.15 10.28 -18.66
C ILE A 208 -3.71 10.04 -19.12
N LYS A 209 -3.37 8.82 -19.53
CA LYS A 209 -1.97 8.40 -19.79
C LYS A 209 -1.82 7.52 -21.02
N GLY A 210 -0.58 7.48 -21.54
CA GLY A 210 -0.18 6.53 -22.57
C GLY A 210 -0.59 6.92 -23.97
N VAL A 211 -0.25 6.05 -24.91
CA VAL A 211 -0.51 6.22 -26.35
C VAL A 211 -1.54 5.21 -26.87
N GLY A 212 -1.96 4.27 -26.03
CA GLY A 212 -2.98 3.28 -26.37
C GLY A 212 -3.37 2.43 -25.17
N TYR A 213 -4.37 1.58 -25.35
CA TYR A 213 -4.69 0.53 -24.40
C TYR A 213 -5.39 -0.66 -25.07
N MET A 214 -5.35 -1.83 -24.43
CA MET A 214 -6.10 -3.00 -24.87
C MET A 214 -7.50 -3.02 -24.25
N LYS A 215 -8.51 -3.24 -25.10
CA LYS A 215 -9.90 -3.44 -24.68
C LYS A 215 -10.50 -4.57 -25.52
N ASP A 216 -11.07 -5.56 -24.84
CA ASP A 216 -11.72 -6.71 -25.48
C ASP A 216 -10.82 -7.44 -26.51
N GLY A 217 -9.51 -7.47 -26.25
CA GLY A 217 -8.50 -8.09 -27.12
C GLY A 217 -7.99 -7.19 -28.25
N GLU A 218 -8.51 -5.98 -28.42
CA GLU A 218 -8.11 -5.04 -29.47
C GLU A 218 -7.38 -3.81 -28.92
N LYS A 219 -6.43 -3.29 -29.70
CA LYS A 219 -5.70 -2.06 -29.36
C LYS A 219 -6.51 -0.83 -29.74
N VAL A 220 -6.83 0.00 -28.75
CA VAL A 220 -7.39 1.34 -28.93
C VAL A 220 -6.24 2.35 -28.95
N PRO A 221 -6.02 3.12 -30.04
CA PRO A 221 -4.91 4.06 -30.18
C PRO A 221 -5.21 5.42 -29.55
N GLU A 222 -5.68 5.41 -28.29
CA GLU A 222 -5.99 6.61 -27.51
C GLU A 222 -5.42 6.48 -26.09
N PRO A 223 -5.11 7.59 -25.40
CA PRO A 223 -4.70 7.54 -24.00
C PRO A 223 -5.75 6.86 -23.11
N PHE A 224 -5.30 6.04 -22.15
CA PHE A 224 -6.16 5.38 -21.19
C PHE A 224 -6.61 6.34 -20.09
N SER A 225 -7.91 6.32 -19.76
CA SER A 225 -8.48 7.16 -18.70
C SER A 225 -8.58 6.42 -17.36
N PHE A 226 -7.95 6.99 -16.34
CA PHE A 226 -8.06 6.56 -14.95
C PHE A 226 -9.03 7.41 -14.12
N GLU A 227 -9.76 8.32 -14.74
CA GLU A 227 -10.58 9.33 -14.04
C GLU A 227 -11.61 8.74 -13.05
N LEU A 228 -12.06 7.50 -13.26
CA LEU A 228 -13.04 6.79 -12.42
C LEU A 228 -12.44 5.63 -11.60
N LYS A 229 -11.12 5.43 -11.64
CA LYS A 229 -10.41 4.33 -10.95
C LYS A 229 -10.09 4.67 -9.49
N ASN A 230 -9.66 3.70 -8.69
CA ASN A 230 -9.25 4.03 -7.31
C ASN A 230 -8.15 5.12 -7.26
N TYR A 231 -8.16 5.96 -6.22
CA TYR A 231 -7.15 6.99 -5.97
C TYR A 231 -6.67 6.88 -4.52
N PHE A 232 -5.40 6.55 -4.33
CA PHE A 232 -4.83 6.38 -2.99
C PHE A 232 -3.35 6.82 -3.03
N PRO A 233 -3.07 8.12 -2.92
CA PRO A 233 -1.71 8.66 -3.02
C PRO A 233 -0.75 8.04 -2.04
N ILE A 234 0.52 8.02 -2.42
CA ILE A 234 1.59 7.42 -1.62
C ILE A 234 1.72 8.05 -0.24
N GLU A 235 1.48 9.36 -0.11
CA GLU A 235 1.46 10.04 1.19
C GLU A 235 0.28 9.59 2.06
N THR A 236 -0.90 9.42 1.47
CA THR A 236 -2.07 8.87 2.18
C THR A 236 -1.81 7.43 2.63
N GLN A 237 -1.20 6.60 1.78
CA GLN A 237 -0.79 5.23 2.12
C GLN A 237 0.22 5.19 3.27
N HIS A 238 1.25 6.04 3.20
CA HIS A 238 2.30 6.11 4.20
C HIS A 238 1.77 6.57 5.56
N ASN A 239 0.89 7.57 5.56
CA ASN A 239 0.27 8.09 6.79
C ASN A 239 -0.78 7.12 7.35
N LEU A 240 -1.39 6.25 6.54
CA LEU A 240 -2.20 5.15 7.06
C LEU A 240 -1.32 4.16 7.83
N MET A 241 -0.15 3.79 7.29
CA MET A 241 0.80 2.90 7.99
C MET A 241 1.27 3.49 9.33
N LYS A 242 1.57 4.80 9.38
CA LYS A 242 1.89 5.48 10.65
C LYS A 242 0.76 5.33 11.67
N ARG A 243 -0.50 5.58 11.27
CA ARG A 243 -1.66 5.42 12.16
C ARG A 243 -1.86 3.99 12.65
N LEU A 244 -1.57 3.00 11.80
CA LEU A 244 -1.77 1.60 12.14
C LEU A 244 -0.73 1.08 13.13
N TYR A 245 0.54 1.47 12.97
CA TYR A 245 1.64 0.96 13.77
C TYR A 245 2.03 1.85 14.96
N PHE A 246 1.70 3.13 14.89
CA PHE A 246 2.02 4.14 15.91
C PHE A 246 0.79 5.03 16.24
N PRO A 247 -0.36 4.43 16.61
CA PRO A 247 -1.60 5.16 16.88
C PRO A 247 -1.46 6.22 17.98
N GLU A 248 -0.54 6.05 18.93
CA GLU A 248 -0.24 6.98 20.03
C GLU A 248 0.30 8.33 19.55
N THR A 249 0.72 8.44 18.29
CA THR A 249 1.17 9.69 17.67
C THR A 249 0.02 10.49 17.03
N PHE A 250 -1.22 9.99 17.13
CA PHE A 250 -2.41 10.60 16.56
C PHE A 250 -3.49 10.79 17.63
N GLU A 251 -4.35 11.78 17.41
CA GLU A 251 -5.60 11.91 18.18
C GLU A 251 -6.45 10.65 18.04
N GLU A 252 -7.09 10.21 19.12
CA GLU A 252 -7.87 8.97 19.15
C GLU A 252 -8.94 8.91 18.04
N SER A 253 -9.58 10.06 17.75
CA SER A 253 -10.57 10.20 16.67
C SER A 253 -10.01 9.96 15.26
N ASN A 254 -8.70 10.11 15.07
CA ASN A 254 -7.99 9.85 13.82
C ASN A 254 -7.42 8.43 13.73
N THR A 255 -7.69 7.56 14.72
CA THR A 255 -7.22 6.16 14.75
C THR A 255 -8.33 5.17 14.39
N PHE A 256 -7.95 3.93 14.07
CA PHE A 256 -8.89 2.83 13.85
C PHE A 256 -9.32 2.22 15.19
N GLN A 257 -10.62 2.04 15.39
CA GLN A 257 -11.20 1.53 16.62
C GLN A 257 -11.20 -0.01 16.64
N LEU A 258 -10.00 -0.58 16.75
CA LEU A 258 -9.76 -2.02 16.79
C LEU A 258 -9.62 -2.52 18.23
N THR A 259 -10.11 -3.73 18.50
CA THR A 259 -9.76 -4.46 19.74
C THR A 259 -8.28 -4.84 19.74
N ASP A 260 -7.70 -5.10 20.90
CA ASP A 260 -6.29 -5.49 20.97
C ASP A 260 -6.01 -6.83 20.24
N LYS A 261 -6.96 -7.77 20.29
CA LYS A 261 -6.91 -9.03 19.54
C LYS A 261 -6.93 -8.81 18.02
N ASP A 262 -7.72 -7.84 17.54
CA ASP A 262 -7.79 -7.53 16.11
C ASP A 262 -6.57 -6.75 15.63
N LYS A 263 -5.98 -5.89 16.49
CA LYS A 263 -4.69 -5.24 16.20
C LYS A 263 -3.57 -6.27 16.07
N GLU A 264 -3.52 -7.25 16.97
CA GLU A 264 -2.54 -8.34 16.92
C GLU A 264 -2.72 -9.19 15.66
N PHE A 265 -3.95 -9.67 15.40
CA PHE A 265 -4.28 -10.42 14.19
C PHE A 265 -3.90 -9.67 12.90
N LEU A 266 -4.25 -8.38 12.79
CA LEU A 266 -3.94 -7.57 11.61
C LEU A 266 -2.42 -7.44 11.41
N LYS A 267 -1.66 -7.20 12.49
CA LYS A 267 -0.20 -7.13 12.42
C LYS A 267 0.40 -8.45 11.96
N GLU A 268 -0.10 -9.57 12.49
CA GLU A 268 0.32 -10.90 12.06
C GLU A 268 0.02 -11.10 10.57
N ALA A 269 -1.24 -10.95 10.16
CA ALA A 269 -1.68 -11.13 8.77
C ALA A 269 -0.84 -10.31 7.77
N MET A 270 -0.52 -9.05 8.10
CA MET A 270 0.32 -8.19 7.25
C MET A 270 1.77 -8.69 7.10
N SER A 271 2.28 -9.46 8.05
CA SER A 271 3.65 -10.00 8.04
C SER A 271 3.76 -11.47 7.65
N ARG A 272 2.64 -12.22 7.69
CA ARG A 272 2.61 -13.64 7.34
C ARG A 272 3.10 -13.86 5.91
N LEU A 273 3.84 -14.95 5.74
CA LEU A 273 4.35 -15.44 4.48
C LEU A 273 3.36 -16.48 3.92
N PRO A 274 3.24 -16.65 2.59
CA PRO A 274 2.29 -17.62 2.02
C PRO A 274 2.42 -19.04 2.58
N ARG A 275 3.66 -19.52 2.79
CA ARG A 275 3.94 -20.82 3.43
C ARG A 275 3.39 -21.01 4.85
N GLU A 276 3.12 -19.93 5.58
CA GLU A 276 2.55 -19.99 6.93
C GLU A 276 1.02 -20.16 6.89
N LEU A 277 0.42 -20.13 5.70
CA LEU A 277 -1.01 -20.29 5.43
C LEU A 277 -1.27 -21.43 4.42
N ASP A 278 -0.35 -22.39 4.31
CA ASP A 278 -0.45 -23.58 3.47
C ASP A 278 -0.61 -23.31 1.96
N TYR A 279 -0.23 -22.13 1.46
CA TYR A 279 -0.13 -21.88 0.02
C TYR A 279 1.05 -22.66 -0.60
N ASP A 280 0.90 -23.09 -1.85
CA ASP A 280 1.95 -23.77 -2.60
C ASP A 280 3.16 -22.84 -2.79
N GLU A 281 4.29 -23.20 -2.17
CA GLU A 281 5.51 -22.39 -2.18
C GLU A 281 6.17 -22.26 -3.56
N THR A 282 5.81 -23.15 -4.51
CA THR A 282 6.34 -23.07 -5.88
C THR A 282 5.73 -21.90 -6.64
N GLU A 283 4.46 -21.61 -6.38
CA GLU A 283 3.71 -20.49 -6.93
C GLU A 283 3.85 -19.24 -6.04
N TYR A 284 3.69 -19.41 -4.72
CA TYR A 284 3.67 -18.36 -3.71
C TYR A 284 4.87 -18.48 -2.77
N TYR A 285 6.04 -18.04 -3.25
CA TYR A 285 7.26 -17.94 -2.44
C TYR A 285 7.17 -16.78 -1.42
N ASP A 286 8.05 -16.78 -0.41
CA ASP A 286 8.00 -15.84 0.73
C ASP A 286 7.85 -14.36 0.32
N SER A 287 8.58 -13.94 -0.73
CA SER A 287 8.59 -12.55 -1.22
C SER A 287 7.53 -12.24 -2.29
N TYR A 288 6.63 -13.18 -2.60
CA TYR A 288 5.53 -12.97 -3.57
C TYR A 288 4.77 -11.66 -3.32
N GLY A 289 4.50 -11.36 -2.05
CA GLY A 289 3.84 -10.14 -1.59
C GLY A 289 4.77 -9.10 -0.94
N LYS A 290 6.10 -9.25 -1.01
CA LYS A 290 7.09 -8.41 -0.29
C LYS A 290 8.17 -7.88 -1.25
N PHE A 291 7.94 -6.73 -1.91
CA PHE A 291 8.89 -6.22 -2.91
C PHE A 291 10.14 -5.62 -2.28
N PHE A 292 10.00 -4.84 -1.20
CA PHE A 292 11.15 -4.28 -0.51
C PHE A 292 12.04 -5.39 0.07
N ILE A 293 13.36 -5.19 -0.06
CA ILE A 293 14.43 -6.06 0.44
C ILE A 293 14.56 -7.40 -0.30
N TYR A 294 13.45 -8.08 -0.61
CA TYR A 294 13.46 -9.48 -1.09
C TYR A 294 12.70 -9.74 -2.39
N GLY A 295 12.02 -8.75 -2.96
CA GLY A 295 11.14 -8.97 -4.12
C GLY A 295 11.83 -9.62 -5.33
N ASP A 296 13.13 -9.42 -5.48
CA ASP A 296 13.95 -9.97 -6.56
C ASP A 296 14.67 -11.28 -6.17
N SER A 297 14.20 -11.99 -5.14
CA SER A 297 14.72 -13.28 -4.68
C SER A 297 13.59 -14.22 -4.28
N LYS A 298 13.71 -15.52 -4.58
CA LYS A 298 12.80 -16.57 -4.06
C LYS A 298 13.33 -17.26 -2.80
N GLU A 299 14.46 -16.79 -2.26
CA GLU A 299 15.01 -17.32 -1.02
C GLU A 299 14.08 -17.03 0.16
N ARG A 300 14.20 -17.86 1.20
CA ARG A 300 13.42 -17.67 2.43
C ARG A 300 13.76 -16.34 3.09
N ILE A 301 12.73 -15.61 3.50
CA ILE A 301 12.92 -14.40 4.30
C ILE A 301 13.36 -14.81 5.71
N PRO A 302 14.49 -14.29 6.23
CA PRO A 302 14.94 -14.55 7.59
C PRO A 302 13.86 -14.19 8.63
N SER A 303 13.69 -15.02 9.66
CA SER A 303 12.61 -14.88 10.65
C SER A 303 12.73 -13.62 11.52
N ASN A 304 13.94 -13.07 11.65
CA ASN A 304 14.19 -11.81 12.35
C ASN A 304 13.68 -10.57 11.61
N ILE A 305 13.46 -10.67 10.29
CA ILE A 305 12.98 -9.57 9.47
C ILE A 305 11.48 -9.72 9.23
N LYS A 306 10.72 -8.74 9.71
CA LYS A 306 9.27 -8.63 9.55
C LYS A 306 8.95 -7.46 8.63
N ILE A 307 8.27 -7.75 7.53
CA ILE A 307 7.80 -6.77 6.56
C ILE A 307 6.28 -6.74 6.64
N TYR A 308 5.76 -5.70 7.30
CA TYR A 308 4.34 -5.45 7.41
C TYR A 308 3.93 -4.51 6.29
N ASN A 309 3.31 -5.03 5.23
CA ASN A 309 3.11 -4.24 4.02
C ASN A 309 1.78 -4.52 3.31
N LYS A 310 1.54 -3.72 2.27
CA LYS A 310 0.70 -4.14 1.14
C LYS A 310 1.36 -3.68 -0.16
N VAL A 311 1.54 -4.64 -1.06
CA VAL A 311 1.94 -4.38 -2.45
C VAL A 311 0.72 -4.20 -3.37
N GLY A 312 0.92 -3.53 -4.49
CA GLY A 312 0.00 -3.56 -5.61
C GLY A 312 0.73 -3.30 -6.92
N TYR A 313 0.36 -4.04 -7.96
CA TYR A 313 0.84 -3.79 -9.31
C TYR A 313 -0.27 -4.04 -10.32
N ALA A 314 -0.38 -3.15 -11.30
CA ALA A 314 -1.32 -3.23 -12.42
C ALA A 314 -1.06 -2.02 -13.33
N TYR A 315 -1.38 -2.14 -14.62
CA TYR A 315 -1.23 -1.05 -15.57
C TYR A 315 0.20 -0.47 -15.59
N GLY A 316 1.22 -1.33 -15.47
CA GLY A 316 2.64 -0.96 -15.36
C GLY A 316 3.03 -0.29 -14.05
N THR A 317 2.08 0.08 -13.19
CA THR A 317 2.40 0.73 -11.91
C THR A 317 2.71 -0.34 -10.87
N LEU A 318 3.83 -0.24 -10.13
CA LEU A 318 4.07 -0.98 -8.89
C LEU A 318 4.06 -0.03 -7.71
N THR A 319 3.51 -0.46 -6.58
CA THR A 319 3.49 0.28 -5.33
C THR A 319 3.66 -0.65 -4.15
N GLU A 320 4.43 -0.25 -3.16
CA GLU A 320 4.44 -0.88 -1.84
C GLU A 320 4.45 0.18 -0.75
N THR A 321 3.70 -0.05 0.32
CA THR A 321 3.79 0.70 1.57
C THR A 321 4.04 -0.29 2.72
N ALA A 322 5.08 -0.04 3.51
CA ALA A 322 5.57 -1.00 4.50
C ALA A 322 6.08 -0.35 5.79
N TYR A 323 5.85 -1.03 6.91
CA TYR A 323 6.63 -0.92 8.13
C TYR A 323 7.56 -2.13 8.17
N ILE A 324 8.86 -1.90 8.28
CA ILE A 324 9.88 -2.95 8.23
C ILE A 324 10.62 -2.95 9.57
N LYS A 325 10.80 -4.15 10.14
CA LYS A 325 11.49 -4.35 11.40
C LYS A 325 12.46 -5.53 11.32
N ASP A 326 13.71 -5.33 11.68
CA ASP A 326 14.66 -6.38 12.04
C ASP A 326 14.77 -6.43 13.56
N VAL A 327 14.28 -7.51 14.15
CA VAL A 327 14.22 -7.68 15.60
C VAL A 327 15.60 -7.92 16.21
N GLU A 328 16.51 -8.58 15.48
CA GLU A 328 17.85 -8.91 16.00
C GLU A 328 18.78 -7.69 16.00
N ASN A 329 18.70 -6.87 14.95
CA ASN A 329 19.54 -5.67 14.81
C ASN A 329 18.86 -4.38 15.32
N ASP A 330 17.65 -4.51 15.88
CA ASP A 330 16.79 -3.42 16.35
C ASP A 330 16.53 -2.35 15.27
N VAL A 331 16.54 -2.72 13.99
CA VAL A 331 16.29 -1.78 12.89
C VAL A 331 14.80 -1.67 12.64
N GLU A 332 14.27 -0.45 12.53
CA GLU A 332 12.88 -0.24 12.12
C GLU A 332 12.70 1.06 11.33
N PHE A 333 11.83 1.02 10.31
CA PHE A 333 11.49 2.19 9.51
C PHE A 333 10.19 1.98 8.73
N LEU A 334 9.62 3.08 8.25
CA LEU A 334 8.53 3.04 7.27
C LEU A 334 9.07 3.43 5.90
N LEU A 335 8.64 2.70 4.86
CA LEU A 335 8.99 2.98 3.48
C LEU A 335 7.76 2.79 2.59
N SER A 336 7.50 3.75 1.74
CA SER A 336 6.53 3.64 0.66
C SER A 336 7.18 4.09 -0.64
N ALA A 337 6.95 3.35 -1.72
CA ALA A 337 7.43 3.71 -3.05
C ALA A 337 6.42 3.30 -4.12
N THR A 338 6.35 4.08 -5.18
CA THR A 338 5.60 3.77 -6.40
C THR A 338 6.44 4.12 -7.62
N LEU A 339 6.28 3.36 -8.69
CA LEU A 339 6.86 3.63 -10.01
C LEU A 339 6.02 3.00 -11.12
N LEU A 340 6.11 3.58 -12.32
CA LEU A 340 5.51 3.11 -13.56
C LEU A 340 6.60 2.48 -14.45
N VAL A 341 6.43 1.22 -14.82
CA VAL A 341 7.21 0.52 -15.86
C VAL A 341 6.24 0.16 -16.99
N ASN A 342 6.26 0.97 -18.05
CA ASN A 342 5.39 0.83 -19.21
C ASN A 342 6.10 1.46 -20.42
N GLU A 343 7.14 0.80 -20.93
CA GLU A 343 7.97 1.37 -22.00
C GLU A 343 7.19 1.66 -23.28
N ASN A 344 6.29 0.74 -23.65
CA ASN A 344 5.54 0.83 -24.90
C ASN A 344 4.39 1.86 -24.83
N GLY A 345 4.06 2.34 -23.62
CA GLY A 345 3.02 3.34 -23.35
C GLY A 345 1.60 2.83 -23.59
N VAL A 346 1.40 1.52 -23.70
CA VAL A 346 0.12 0.84 -23.90
C VAL A 346 -0.34 0.31 -22.55
N PHE A 347 -1.59 0.59 -22.19
CA PHE A 347 -2.17 0.10 -20.95
C PHE A 347 -3.00 -1.17 -21.20
N ASN A 348 -3.09 -2.03 -20.19
CA ASN A 348 -3.90 -3.25 -20.20
C ASN A 348 -3.44 -4.35 -21.19
N ASP A 349 -2.23 -4.27 -21.73
CA ASP A 349 -1.65 -5.28 -22.65
C ASP A 349 -0.87 -6.40 -21.94
N ASN A 350 -0.54 -6.21 -20.66
CA ASN A 350 0.27 -7.11 -19.83
C ASN A 350 1.75 -7.19 -20.24
N ASP A 351 2.24 -6.20 -20.98
CA ASP A 351 3.64 -6.06 -21.37
C ASP A 351 4.29 -4.94 -20.55
N TYR A 352 4.86 -5.30 -19.39
CA TYR A 352 5.43 -4.35 -18.43
C TYR A 352 6.74 -4.88 -17.88
N GLU A 353 7.71 -4.00 -17.65
CA GLU A 353 9.06 -4.36 -17.18
C GLU A 353 9.11 -4.58 -15.66
N TYR A 354 8.15 -5.34 -15.12
CA TYR A 354 8.03 -5.62 -13.70
C TYR A 354 9.25 -6.39 -13.17
N ASP A 355 9.63 -7.47 -13.85
CA ASP A 355 10.69 -8.37 -13.39
C ASP A 355 12.09 -7.84 -13.72
N GLU A 356 12.21 -7.05 -14.79
CA GLU A 356 13.48 -6.50 -15.27
C GLU A 356 13.87 -5.21 -14.55
N ILE A 357 12.90 -4.33 -14.25
CA ILE A 357 13.15 -2.99 -13.70
C ILE A 357 12.41 -2.79 -12.38
N GLY A 358 11.10 -3.00 -12.37
CA GLY A 358 10.21 -2.61 -11.27
C GLY A 358 10.58 -3.23 -9.92
N ILE A 359 10.50 -4.56 -9.85
CA ILE A 359 10.75 -5.35 -8.64
C ILE A 359 12.23 -5.24 -8.21
N PRO A 360 13.24 -5.35 -9.12
CA PRO A 360 14.64 -5.14 -8.75
C PRO A 360 14.92 -3.76 -8.14
N PHE A 361 14.27 -2.69 -8.64
CA PHE A 361 14.37 -1.36 -8.06
C PHE A 361 13.81 -1.31 -6.64
N MET A 362 12.60 -1.85 -6.42
CA MET A 362 11.95 -1.87 -5.11
C MET A 362 12.78 -2.65 -4.08
N ALA A 363 13.26 -3.83 -4.47
CA ALA A 363 14.07 -4.67 -3.60
C ALA A 363 15.38 -3.97 -3.19
N GLU A 364 16.11 -3.37 -4.16
CA GLU A 364 17.35 -2.68 -3.86
C GLU A 364 17.14 -1.38 -3.06
N LEU A 365 16.03 -0.66 -3.31
CA LEU A 365 15.66 0.52 -2.53
C LEU A 365 15.49 0.15 -1.05
N GLY A 366 14.76 -0.94 -0.78
CA GLY A 366 14.60 -1.48 0.57
C GLY A 366 15.93 -1.85 1.21
N ARG A 367 16.81 -2.55 0.48
CA ARG A 367 18.15 -2.94 0.97
C ARG A 367 19.03 -1.73 1.30
N GLU A 368 19.05 -0.70 0.46
CA GLU A 368 19.85 0.50 0.71
C GLU A 368 19.36 1.30 1.92
N ILE A 369 18.04 1.45 2.09
CA ILE A 369 17.48 2.08 3.29
C ILE A 369 17.80 1.27 4.55
N TYR A 370 17.63 -0.06 4.49
CA TYR A 370 17.98 -0.96 5.58
C TYR A 370 19.45 -0.81 5.99
N LYS A 371 20.40 -0.83 5.04
CA LYS A 371 21.84 -0.62 5.32
C LYS A 371 22.11 0.73 6.00
N LYS A 372 21.40 1.79 5.60
CA LYS A 372 21.55 3.13 6.21
C LYS A 372 21.02 3.17 7.64
N GLU A 373 19.91 2.51 7.94
CA GLU A 373 19.40 2.39 9.31
C GLU A 373 20.27 1.48 10.18
N LEU A 374 20.79 0.39 9.62
CA LEU A 374 21.72 -0.50 10.34
C LEU A 374 23.03 0.21 10.74
N ALA A 375 23.57 1.06 9.86
CA ALA A 375 24.78 1.83 10.14
C ALA A 375 24.55 3.07 11.03
N ARG A 376 23.28 3.38 11.37
CA ARG A 376 22.94 4.57 12.14
C ARG A 376 23.30 4.38 13.61
N LYS A 377 23.96 5.37 14.20
CA LYS A 377 24.08 5.49 15.66
C LYS A 377 22.72 5.95 16.21
N LYS A 378 22.14 5.16 17.11
CA LYS A 378 20.84 5.44 17.73
C LYS A 378 20.98 6.44 18.88
#